data_AF-A0A372Q380-F1
#
_entry.id   AF-A0A372Q380-F1
#
_cell.length_a   1.000
_cell.length_b   1.000
_cell.length_c   1.000
_cell.angle_alpha   90.00
_cell.angle_beta   90.00
_cell.angle_gamma   90.00
#
_symmetry.space_group_name_H-M   'P 1'
#
loop_
_entity.id
_entity.type
_entity.pdbx_description
1 polymer ?
#
loop_
_entity_poly.entity_id
_entity_poly.type
_entity_poly.pdbx_seq_one_letter_code
_entity_poly.pdbx_strand_id
1 'polypeptide(L)'
;MHTSTISDQTVRETLACYDDAGLFAGILLRNDIVAEFDNGMTTILQQSLSGKQPIHFMPTEVSDDIKGYSSYILRITGSLINGQKVVVNITAIDVRPCFMGIYSKAEKSSLAFYLNECGLESKMDMPIHRMNKYYKRALKEPDSMSAEQIREVAKYCNIDALSCQQLMVKYNAINEYREVASVAFLSLFDAYYFAGDMKVCNLLSASAWQRRILTSMISSQQTETGKYPEAYIYPPVKGLENRRLVTGLDFTSLYLNLIITYNLSPDKIILSQEHAVSVEQSDKKLHKIEFLFNNNPQRAWSVQHNNISEEKGLYTSVLEYLSGKRNEMKKRLAPLKEKKEDMDLVISSMGKSLSLSEAIEQILANVE
;
A
#
# COMPACT_ATOMS: atom_id res chain seq x y z
N MET A 1 -37.12 -16.05 25.85
CA MET A 1 -37.68 -16.50 24.56
C MET A 1 -36.53 -16.87 23.65
N HIS A 2 -36.22 -18.16 23.59
CA HIS A 2 -35.27 -18.73 22.64
C HIS A 2 -36.07 -19.25 21.44
N THR A 3 -35.58 -18.98 20.24
CA THR A 3 -35.97 -19.71 19.03
C THR A 3 -34.72 -19.99 18.22
N SER A 4 -34.39 -21.28 18.13
CA SER A 4 -33.47 -21.86 17.15
C SER A 4 -34.16 -21.94 15.79
N THR A 5 -33.41 -21.88 14.69
CA THR A 5 -33.90 -22.38 13.40
C THR A 5 -32.75 -23.05 12.65
N ILE A 6 -32.76 -24.38 12.70
CA ILE A 6 -32.17 -25.26 11.70
C ILE A 6 -33.12 -25.25 10.50
N SER A 7 -32.59 -25.20 9.29
CA SER A 7 -33.32 -25.55 8.07
C SER A 7 -32.45 -26.44 7.20
N ASP A 8 -32.68 -27.74 7.29
CA ASP A 8 -32.36 -28.72 6.25
C ASP A 8 -33.34 -28.54 5.10
N GLN A 9 -32.85 -28.43 3.87
CA GLN A 9 -33.61 -28.84 2.69
C GLN A 9 -32.70 -29.51 1.66
N THR A 10 -32.84 -30.83 1.64
CA THR A 10 -32.44 -31.76 0.59
C THR A 10 -33.30 -31.51 -0.66
N VAL A 11 -32.69 -31.21 -1.81
CA VAL A 11 -33.28 -31.47 -3.12
C VAL A 11 -32.22 -32.14 -3.99
N ARG A 12 -32.51 -33.37 -4.41
CA ARG A 12 -31.71 -34.20 -5.31
C ARG A 12 -32.11 -33.97 -6.77
N GLU A 13 -31.09 -34.06 -7.63
CA GLU A 13 -31.10 -34.35 -9.08
C GLU A 13 -31.62 -33.22 -10.01
N THR A 14 -30.87 -32.77 -11.02
CA THR A 14 -30.30 -33.58 -12.11
C THR A 14 -28.84 -33.23 -12.42
N LEU A 15 -28.01 -34.27 -12.45
CA LEU A 15 -26.63 -34.26 -12.96
C LEU A 15 -26.70 -34.26 -14.50
N ALA A 16 -26.26 -33.18 -15.15
CA ALA A 16 -25.94 -33.22 -16.59
C ALA A 16 -24.43 -33.41 -16.71
N CYS A 17 -24.02 -34.67 -16.90
CA CYS A 17 -22.68 -35.04 -17.29
C CYS A 17 -22.54 -34.78 -18.80
N TYR A 18 -21.58 -33.95 -19.21
CA TYR A 18 -21.04 -34.02 -20.57
C TYR A 18 -19.76 -34.84 -20.48
N ASP A 19 -19.89 -36.13 -20.79
CA ASP A 19 -18.76 -37.00 -21.14
C ASP A 19 -18.39 -36.69 -22.59
N ASP A 20 -17.26 -36.02 -22.78
CA ASP A 20 -16.56 -36.01 -24.07
C ASP A 20 -15.26 -36.80 -23.91
N ALA A 21 -15.40 -38.12 -23.89
CA ALA A 21 -14.35 -39.03 -24.34
C ALA A 21 -14.43 -39.12 -25.87
N GLY A 22 -13.66 -38.28 -26.58
CA GLY A 22 -13.56 -38.27 -28.03
C GLY A 22 -12.20 -37.76 -28.50
N LEU A 23 -11.40 -38.66 -29.07
CA LEU A 23 -10.04 -38.46 -29.58
C LEU A 23 -9.85 -37.18 -30.42
N PHE A 24 -8.92 -36.32 -30.00
CA PHE A 24 -8.16 -35.44 -30.89
C PHE A 24 -6.67 -35.49 -30.49
N ALA A 25 -5.92 -36.32 -31.21
CA ALA A 25 -4.46 -36.29 -31.18
C ALA A 25 -3.97 -35.07 -31.98
N GLY A 26 -3.22 -34.17 -31.34
CA GLY A 26 -2.58 -33.04 -32.03
C GLY A 26 -2.54 -31.70 -31.29
N ILE A 27 -3.05 -31.60 -30.06
CA ILE A 27 -2.98 -30.37 -29.25
C ILE A 27 -1.89 -30.55 -28.19
N LEU A 28 -0.98 -29.55 -28.09
CA LEU A 28 -0.02 -29.42 -26.99
C LEU A 28 -0.71 -29.72 -25.66
N LEU A 29 -0.18 -30.68 -24.89
CA LEU A 29 -0.79 -31.03 -23.62
C LEU A 29 -0.72 -29.80 -22.70
N ARG A 30 -1.74 -29.63 -21.84
CA ARG A 30 -1.84 -28.50 -20.89
C ARG A 30 -0.56 -28.27 -20.09
N ASN A 31 0.20 -29.33 -19.81
CA ASN A 31 1.46 -29.26 -19.08
C ASN A 31 2.60 -28.62 -19.92
N ASP A 32 2.55 -28.74 -21.23
CA ASP A 32 3.54 -28.17 -22.16
C ASP A 32 3.37 -26.63 -22.27
N ILE A 33 2.13 -26.15 -22.28
CA ILE A 33 1.80 -24.70 -22.25
C ILE A 33 2.19 -24.07 -20.90
N VAL A 34 1.97 -24.79 -19.79
CA VAL A 34 2.35 -24.30 -18.45
C VAL A 34 3.86 -24.19 -18.33
N ALA A 35 4.64 -25.11 -18.92
CA ALA A 35 6.10 -25.05 -18.89
C ALA A 35 6.69 -23.94 -19.76
N GLU A 36 6.06 -23.61 -20.89
CA GLU A 36 6.54 -22.58 -21.84
C GLU A 36 6.43 -21.15 -21.27
N PHE A 37 5.42 -20.88 -20.42
CA PHE A 37 5.15 -19.56 -19.85
C PHE A 37 5.49 -19.43 -18.36
N ASP A 38 6.08 -20.46 -17.76
CA ASP A 38 6.19 -20.54 -16.30
C ASP A 38 7.06 -19.45 -15.68
N ASN A 39 8.08 -18.91 -16.39
CA ASN A 39 8.94 -17.80 -15.92
C ASN A 39 9.41 -17.88 -14.44
N GLY A 40 9.46 -19.07 -13.83
CA GLY A 40 9.75 -19.28 -12.40
C GLY A 40 8.56 -19.08 -11.43
N MET A 41 7.37 -18.76 -11.93
CA MET A 41 6.14 -18.56 -11.15
C MET A 41 5.69 -19.82 -10.43
N THR A 42 5.75 -21.01 -11.05
CA THR A 42 5.41 -22.26 -10.34
C THR A 42 6.34 -22.52 -9.16
N THR A 43 7.64 -22.22 -9.28
CA THR A 43 8.58 -22.35 -8.17
C THR A 43 8.26 -21.37 -7.03
N ILE A 44 7.96 -20.10 -7.36
CA ILE A 44 7.55 -19.07 -6.39
C ILE A 44 6.23 -19.47 -5.70
N LEU A 45 5.26 -19.98 -6.47
CA LEU A 45 3.98 -20.46 -5.96
C LEU A 45 4.17 -21.66 -5.03
N GLN A 46 4.97 -22.66 -5.43
CA GLN A 46 5.25 -23.83 -4.60
C GLN A 46 5.98 -23.47 -3.31
N GLN A 47 6.96 -22.57 -3.36
CA GLN A 47 7.67 -22.09 -2.18
C GLN A 47 6.74 -21.31 -1.24
N SER A 48 5.87 -20.46 -1.80
CA SER A 48 4.88 -19.70 -1.04
C SER A 48 3.84 -20.62 -0.37
N LEU A 49 3.35 -21.64 -1.09
CA LEU A 49 2.42 -22.64 -0.55
C LEU A 49 3.06 -23.49 0.56
N SER A 50 4.31 -23.93 0.37
CA SER A 50 5.07 -24.69 1.39
C SER A 50 5.30 -23.87 2.66
N GLY A 51 5.63 -22.58 2.50
CA GLY A 51 5.82 -21.64 3.60
C GLY A 51 4.53 -21.08 4.22
N LYS A 52 3.35 -21.54 3.76
CA LYS A 52 2.02 -20.99 4.12
C LYS A 52 1.95 -19.46 3.97
N GLN A 53 2.68 -18.92 3.01
CA GLN A 53 2.71 -17.48 2.74
C GLN A 53 1.50 -17.08 1.90
N PRO A 54 0.90 -15.90 2.16
CA PRO A 54 -0.16 -15.37 1.32
C PRO A 54 0.36 -15.06 -0.09
N ILE A 55 -0.44 -15.40 -1.10
CA ILE A 55 -0.13 -15.14 -2.51
C ILE A 55 -1.12 -14.10 -3.01
N HIS A 56 -0.59 -12.97 -3.49
CA HIS A 56 -1.39 -11.85 -3.98
C HIS A 56 -1.34 -11.81 -5.50
N PHE A 57 -2.51 -11.75 -6.13
CA PHE A 57 -2.64 -11.63 -7.58
C PHE A 57 -3.29 -10.29 -7.92
N MET A 58 -2.80 -9.65 -8.99
CA MET A 58 -3.48 -8.56 -9.66
C MET A 58 -3.68 -8.97 -11.12
N PRO A 59 -4.90 -8.97 -11.66
CA PRO A 59 -5.07 -9.17 -13.09
C PRO A 59 -4.38 -8.02 -13.83
N THR A 60 -3.41 -8.34 -14.67
CA THR A 60 -2.65 -7.38 -15.49
C THR A 60 -3.18 -7.29 -16.91
N GLU A 61 -3.84 -8.34 -17.41
CA GLU A 61 -4.41 -8.41 -18.75
C GLU A 61 -5.76 -9.13 -18.73
N VAL A 62 -6.67 -8.71 -19.61
CA VAL A 62 -7.98 -9.35 -19.83
C VAL A 62 -7.85 -10.21 -21.08
N SER A 63 -7.92 -11.53 -20.93
CA SER A 63 -8.04 -12.44 -22.08
C SER A 63 -9.40 -13.14 -22.06
N ASP A 64 -9.96 -13.23 -23.26
CA ASP A 64 -11.14 -13.97 -23.71
C ASP A 64 -12.50 -13.26 -23.67
N ASP A 65 -12.97 -13.10 -24.91
CA ASP A 65 -14.23 -12.52 -25.35
C ASP A 65 -15.26 -13.65 -25.48
N ILE A 66 -15.84 -14.08 -24.35
CA ILE A 66 -16.96 -15.04 -24.42
C ILE A 66 -18.18 -14.26 -24.91
N LYS A 67 -18.41 -14.31 -26.23
CA LYS A 67 -19.60 -13.75 -26.91
C LYS A 67 -19.73 -12.22 -26.83
N GLY A 68 -18.63 -11.47 -26.97
CA GLY A 68 -18.67 -9.99 -27.05
C GLY A 68 -18.75 -9.28 -25.70
N TYR A 69 -18.49 -10.01 -24.60
CA TYR A 69 -18.39 -9.46 -23.25
C TYR A 69 -16.96 -9.67 -22.73
N SER A 70 -16.21 -8.57 -22.58
CA SER A 70 -14.95 -8.55 -21.85
C SER A 70 -15.24 -8.81 -20.37
N SER A 71 -14.85 -9.97 -19.85
CA SER A 71 -15.05 -10.34 -18.44
C SER A 71 -13.71 -10.66 -17.78
N TYR A 72 -13.55 -10.26 -16.52
CA TYR A 72 -12.42 -10.68 -15.70
C TYR A 72 -12.74 -12.05 -15.12
N ILE A 73 -12.28 -13.13 -15.77
CA ILE A 73 -12.41 -14.48 -15.22
C ILE A 73 -11.16 -14.80 -14.42
N LEU A 74 -11.23 -14.68 -13.09
CA LEU A 74 -10.19 -15.20 -12.21
C LEU A 74 -10.33 -16.73 -12.11
N ARG A 75 -9.61 -17.46 -12.95
CA ARG A 75 -9.62 -18.94 -12.95
C ARG A 75 -8.46 -19.47 -12.10
N ILE A 76 -8.74 -19.87 -10.87
CA ILE A 76 -7.76 -20.54 -9.98
C ILE A 76 -7.94 -22.06 -10.14
N THR A 77 -6.96 -22.75 -10.72
CA THR A 77 -6.96 -24.22 -10.84
C THR A 77 -5.71 -24.81 -10.22
N GLY A 78 -5.86 -25.75 -9.27
CA GLY A 78 -4.75 -26.50 -8.68
C GLY A 78 -5.25 -27.63 -7.78
N SER A 79 -4.45 -28.69 -7.66
CA SER A 79 -4.74 -29.81 -6.76
C SER A 79 -4.10 -29.55 -5.40
N LEU A 80 -4.92 -29.44 -4.34
CA LEU A 80 -4.43 -29.35 -2.97
C LEU A 80 -3.98 -30.73 -2.51
N ILE A 81 -2.73 -30.84 -2.05
CA ILE A 81 -2.18 -32.08 -1.49
C ILE A 81 -2.42 -32.13 0.02
N ASN A 82 -2.61 -33.32 0.58
CA ASN A 82 -2.60 -33.58 2.03
C ASN A 82 -3.64 -32.79 2.86
N GLY A 83 -4.88 -32.65 2.38
CA GLY A 83 -5.97 -32.05 3.16
C GLY A 83 -5.82 -30.56 3.45
N GLN A 84 -4.92 -29.87 2.73
CA GLN A 84 -4.75 -28.43 2.81
C GLN A 84 -6.05 -27.71 2.43
N LYS A 85 -6.37 -26.64 3.16
CA LYS A 85 -7.46 -25.71 2.83
C LYS A 85 -6.85 -24.44 2.28
N VAL A 86 -7.35 -23.98 1.14
CA VAL A 86 -7.03 -22.66 0.60
C VAL A 86 -8.16 -21.71 0.93
N VAL A 87 -7.80 -20.57 1.51
CA VAL A 87 -8.71 -19.45 1.73
C VAL A 87 -8.42 -18.41 0.66
N VAL A 88 -9.40 -18.13 -0.19
CA VAL A 88 -9.32 -17.08 -1.20
C VAL A 88 -10.08 -15.86 -0.69
N ASN A 89 -9.38 -14.75 -0.50
CA ASN A 89 -9.96 -13.48 -0.11
C ASN A 89 -9.88 -12.50 -1.27
N ILE A 90 -11.01 -11.86 -1.60
CA ILE A 90 -11.08 -10.80 -2.61
C ILE A 90 -11.14 -9.46 -1.86
N THR A 91 -10.19 -8.58 -2.14
CA THR A 91 -10.13 -7.23 -1.57
C THR A 91 -10.47 -6.21 -2.64
N ALA A 92 -11.52 -5.42 -2.43
CA ALA A 92 -11.86 -4.32 -3.32
C ALA A 92 -10.98 -3.10 -2.97
N ILE A 93 -10.27 -2.56 -3.95
CA ILE A 93 -9.48 -1.33 -3.79
C ILE A 93 -10.12 -0.26 -4.66
N ASP A 94 -10.56 0.81 -4.02
CA ASP A 94 -11.08 1.98 -4.71
C ASP A 94 -9.92 2.91 -5.05
N VAL A 95 -9.78 3.20 -6.35
CA VAL A 95 -8.72 4.05 -6.88
C VAL A 95 -8.84 5.48 -6.34
N ARG A 96 -10.06 5.99 -6.14
CA ARG A 96 -10.25 7.40 -5.78
C ARG A 96 -9.73 7.73 -4.36
N PRO A 97 -10.08 7.00 -3.28
CA PRO A 97 -9.49 7.21 -1.96
C PRO A 97 -7.98 7.00 -1.93
N CYS A 98 -7.48 6.01 -2.68
CA CYS A 98 -6.03 5.77 -2.80
C CYS A 98 -5.32 7.02 -3.33
N PHE A 99 -5.83 7.58 -4.44
CA PHE A 99 -5.26 8.79 -5.05
C PHE A 99 -5.54 10.06 -4.26
N MET A 100 -6.63 10.14 -3.48
CA MET A 100 -6.82 11.23 -2.52
C MET A 100 -5.75 11.21 -1.43
N GLY A 101 -5.28 10.03 -1.01
CA GLY A 101 -4.14 9.92 -0.08
C GLY A 101 -2.84 10.42 -0.70
N ILE A 102 -2.56 10.00 -1.94
CA ILE A 102 -1.37 10.40 -2.71
C ILE A 102 -1.37 11.92 -2.97
N TYR A 103 -2.51 12.45 -3.41
CA TYR A 103 -2.74 13.85 -3.75
C TYR A 103 -3.54 14.58 -2.66
N SER A 104 -3.14 14.42 -1.41
CA SER A 104 -3.87 14.94 -0.23
C SER A 104 -4.15 16.45 -0.22
N LYS A 105 -3.42 17.23 -1.02
CA LYS A 105 -3.57 18.69 -1.15
C LYS A 105 -4.29 19.12 -2.42
N ALA A 106 -4.70 18.19 -3.29
CA ALA A 106 -5.37 18.54 -4.53
C ALA A 106 -6.82 18.96 -4.29
N GLU A 107 -7.27 19.99 -5.02
CA GLU A 107 -8.65 20.48 -4.95
C GLU A 107 -9.63 19.58 -5.70
N LYS A 108 -9.13 18.79 -6.67
CA LYS A 108 -9.91 17.90 -7.53
C LYS A 108 -9.57 16.44 -7.23
N SER A 109 -10.55 15.56 -7.47
CA SER A 109 -10.42 14.11 -7.24
C SER A 109 -11.14 13.27 -8.30
N SER A 110 -11.33 13.84 -9.50
CA SER A 110 -11.94 13.12 -10.62
C SER A 110 -10.92 12.19 -11.30
N LEU A 111 -11.41 11.14 -11.96
CA LEU A 111 -10.56 10.22 -12.73
C LEU A 111 -9.74 10.98 -13.78
N ALA A 112 -10.37 11.89 -14.53
CA ALA A 112 -9.70 12.71 -15.54
C ALA A 112 -8.60 13.60 -14.96
N PHE A 113 -8.80 14.15 -13.76
CA PHE A 113 -7.77 14.91 -13.07
C PHE A 113 -6.54 14.05 -12.77
N TYR A 114 -6.75 12.88 -12.14
CA TYR A 114 -5.63 11.99 -11.84
C TYR A 114 -4.93 11.45 -13.09
N LEU A 115 -5.65 11.08 -14.15
CA LEU A 115 -5.04 10.65 -15.42
C LEU A 115 -4.09 11.73 -15.97
N ASN A 116 -4.53 12.98 -15.96
CA ASN A 116 -3.71 14.10 -16.41
C ASN A 116 -2.47 14.32 -15.54
N GLU A 117 -2.61 14.28 -14.21
CA GLU A 117 -1.46 14.38 -13.28
C GLU A 117 -0.45 13.23 -13.49
N CYS A 118 -0.92 12.06 -13.95
CA CYS A 118 -0.09 10.89 -14.22
C CYS A 118 0.52 10.87 -15.64
N GLY A 119 0.20 11.86 -16.49
CA GLY A 119 0.59 11.87 -17.90
C GLY A 119 -0.02 10.73 -18.72
N LEU A 120 -1.18 10.22 -18.31
CA LEU A 120 -1.93 9.19 -19.04
C LEU A 120 -2.94 9.84 -19.99
N GLU A 121 -3.28 9.14 -21.08
CA GLU A 121 -4.23 9.66 -22.07
C GLU A 121 -5.56 10.06 -21.40
N SER A 122 -6.07 11.23 -21.81
CA SER A 122 -7.31 11.74 -21.27
C SER A 122 -8.48 10.86 -21.70
N LYS A 123 -9.29 10.47 -20.73
CA LYS A 123 -10.59 9.81 -20.91
C LYS A 123 -11.48 10.56 -21.94
N MET A 124 -12.25 9.81 -22.73
CA MET A 124 -13.43 10.36 -23.45
C MET A 124 -14.54 10.66 -22.44
N ASP A 125 -14.99 11.91 -22.32
CA ASP A 125 -16.10 12.24 -21.42
C ASP A 125 -17.45 12.02 -22.11
N MET A 126 -18.36 11.27 -21.47
CA MET A 126 -19.71 11.04 -21.95
C MET A 126 -20.72 11.64 -20.96
N PRO A 127 -21.31 12.80 -21.28
CA PRO A 127 -22.30 13.41 -20.41
C PRO A 127 -23.47 12.46 -20.13
N ILE A 128 -23.91 12.42 -18.87
CA ILE A 128 -24.99 11.53 -18.40
C ILE A 128 -26.27 11.62 -19.25
N HIS A 129 -26.63 12.82 -19.71
CA HIS A 129 -27.81 13.04 -20.54
C HIS A 129 -27.69 12.38 -21.92
N ARG A 130 -26.48 12.33 -22.49
CA ARG A 130 -26.19 11.68 -23.78
C ARG A 130 -26.30 10.17 -23.64
N MET A 131 -25.69 9.60 -22.59
CA MET A 131 -25.80 8.17 -22.29
C MET A 131 -27.26 7.74 -22.08
N ASN A 132 -28.02 8.50 -21.28
CA ASN A 132 -29.45 8.24 -21.07
C ASN A 132 -30.28 8.32 -22.37
N LYS A 133 -29.93 9.23 -23.28
CA LYS A 133 -30.57 9.32 -24.60
C LYS A 133 -30.34 8.06 -25.43
N TYR A 134 -29.12 7.53 -25.43
CA TYR A 134 -28.78 6.30 -26.14
C TYR A 134 -29.52 5.08 -25.60
N TYR A 135 -29.55 4.89 -24.29
CA TYR A 135 -30.34 3.82 -23.66
C TYR A 135 -31.83 3.92 -23.98
N LYS A 136 -32.42 5.13 -23.88
CA LYS A 136 -33.83 5.35 -24.21
C LYS A 136 -34.15 5.02 -25.68
N ARG A 137 -33.23 5.31 -26.60
CA ARG A 137 -33.42 4.98 -28.03
C ARG A 137 -33.31 3.49 -28.26
N ALA A 138 -32.28 2.83 -27.73
CA ALA A 138 -32.10 1.39 -27.88
C ALA A 138 -33.29 0.56 -27.36
N LEU A 139 -33.97 1.04 -26.32
CA LEU A 139 -35.20 0.41 -25.80
C LEU A 139 -36.43 0.61 -26.69
N LYS A 140 -36.50 1.72 -27.44
CA LYS A 140 -37.67 2.08 -28.26
C LYS A 140 -37.54 1.57 -29.70
N GLU A 141 -36.35 1.72 -30.26
CA GLU A 141 -36.06 1.52 -31.69
C GLU A 141 -34.73 0.77 -31.82
N PRO A 142 -34.75 -0.58 -31.73
CA PRO A 142 -33.55 -1.40 -31.89
C PRO A 142 -33.15 -1.47 -33.37
N ASP A 143 -32.47 -0.42 -33.85
CA ASP A 143 -31.90 -0.30 -35.19
C ASP A 143 -30.35 -0.34 -35.16
N SER A 144 -29.71 -0.39 -36.34
CA SER A 144 -28.24 -0.41 -36.46
C SER A 144 -27.57 0.81 -35.79
N MET A 145 -28.22 1.98 -35.85
CA MET A 145 -27.76 3.21 -35.21
C MET A 145 -27.77 3.13 -33.69
N SER A 146 -28.83 2.55 -33.10
CA SER A 146 -28.96 2.35 -31.66
C SER A 146 -27.90 1.34 -31.17
N ALA A 147 -27.60 0.31 -31.96
CA ALA A 147 -26.52 -0.64 -31.66
C ALA A 147 -25.14 0.02 -31.66
N GLU A 148 -24.88 0.93 -32.60
CA GLU A 148 -23.64 1.74 -32.63
C GLU A 148 -23.53 2.68 -31.42
N GLN A 149 -24.64 3.32 -31.03
CA GLN A 149 -24.68 4.18 -29.83
C GLN A 149 -24.41 3.39 -28.54
N ILE A 150 -24.97 2.20 -28.39
CA ILE A 150 -24.69 1.33 -27.24
C ILE A 150 -23.24 0.82 -27.27
N ARG A 151 -22.67 0.54 -28.44
CA ARG A 151 -21.23 0.25 -28.58
C ARG A 151 -20.36 1.43 -28.12
N GLU A 152 -20.76 2.67 -28.40
CA GLU A 152 -20.08 3.87 -27.91
C GLU A 152 -20.10 3.93 -26.36
N VAL A 153 -21.23 3.63 -25.73
CA VAL A 153 -21.33 3.55 -24.25
C VAL A 153 -20.43 2.45 -23.69
N ALA A 154 -20.44 1.25 -24.30
CA ALA A 154 -19.59 0.15 -23.85
C ALA A 154 -18.10 0.51 -23.95
N LYS A 155 -17.68 1.14 -25.05
CA LYS A 155 -16.30 1.62 -25.24
C LYS A 155 -15.91 2.64 -24.16
N TYR A 156 -16.80 3.59 -23.85
CA TYR A 156 -16.60 4.55 -22.76
C TYR A 156 -16.39 3.84 -21.41
N CYS A 157 -17.26 2.90 -21.05
CA CYS A 157 -17.14 2.13 -19.80
C CYS A 157 -15.83 1.33 -19.72
N ASN A 158 -15.41 0.71 -20.84
CA ASN A 158 -14.16 -0.05 -20.90
C ASN A 158 -12.94 0.84 -20.71
N ILE A 159 -12.92 2.03 -21.33
CA ILE A 159 -11.84 3.01 -21.16
C ILE A 159 -11.76 3.47 -19.69
N ASP A 160 -12.90 3.73 -19.03
CA ASP A 160 -12.94 4.12 -17.62
C ASP A 160 -12.36 3.03 -16.70
N ALA A 161 -12.76 1.78 -16.91
CA ALA A 161 -12.27 0.65 -16.13
C ALA A 161 -10.75 0.45 -16.32
N LEU A 162 -10.29 0.50 -17.57
CA LEU A 162 -8.86 0.39 -17.90
C LEU A 162 -8.04 1.55 -17.32
N SER A 163 -8.58 2.78 -17.38
CA SER A 163 -7.94 3.98 -16.82
C SER A 163 -7.69 3.84 -15.32
N CYS A 164 -8.67 3.30 -14.57
CA CYS A 164 -8.50 2.99 -13.15
C CYS A 164 -7.36 1.99 -12.91
N GLN A 165 -7.27 0.94 -13.73
CA GLN A 165 -6.19 -0.05 -13.62
C GLN A 165 -4.82 0.56 -13.96
N GLN A 166 -4.73 1.36 -15.04
CA GLN A 166 -3.51 2.05 -15.43
C GLN A 166 -2.99 2.97 -14.33
N LEU A 167 -3.88 3.71 -13.65
CA LEU A 167 -3.51 4.52 -12.50
C LEU A 167 -2.88 3.68 -11.38
N MET A 168 -3.53 2.57 -11.01
CA MET A 168 -3.03 1.68 -9.95
C MET A 168 -1.67 1.06 -10.29
N VAL A 169 -1.46 0.69 -11.56
CA VAL A 169 -0.17 0.16 -12.06
C VAL A 169 0.89 1.24 -12.07
N LYS A 170 0.57 2.43 -12.61
CA LYS A 170 1.49 3.57 -12.71
C LYS A 170 2.04 4.00 -11.35
N TYR A 171 1.17 4.02 -10.33
CA TYR A 171 1.54 4.37 -8.95
C TYR A 171 2.06 3.20 -8.13
N ASN A 172 2.01 1.97 -8.66
CA ASN A 172 2.40 0.78 -7.92
C ASN A 172 1.64 0.62 -6.58
N ALA A 173 0.43 1.17 -6.50
CA ALA A 173 -0.28 1.42 -5.23
C ALA A 173 -0.58 0.13 -4.44
N ILE A 174 -0.90 -0.98 -5.14
CA ILE A 174 -1.15 -2.26 -4.47
C ILE A 174 0.10 -2.76 -3.75
N ASN A 175 1.27 -2.62 -4.38
CA ASN A 175 2.52 -3.06 -3.78
C ASN A 175 2.89 -2.19 -2.57
N GLU A 176 2.55 -0.91 -2.55
CA GLU A 176 2.69 -0.08 -1.34
C GLU A 176 1.86 -0.62 -0.18
N TYR A 177 0.59 -0.97 -0.41
CA TYR A 177 -0.24 -1.59 0.64
C TYR A 177 0.28 -2.97 1.06
N ARG A 178 0.84 -3.75 0.14
CA ARG A 178 1.47 -5.05 0.47
C ARG A 178 2.69 -4.88 1.36
N GLU A 179 3.54 -3.90 1.09
CA GLU A 179 4.70 -3.62 1.94
C GLU A 179 4.27 -3.15 3.34
N VAL A 180 3.27 -2.27 3.43
CA VAL A 180 2.68 -1.86 4.72
C VAL A 180 2.10 -3.06 5.47
N ALA A 181 1.37 -3.93 4.78
CA ALA A 181 0.81 -5.15 5.36
C ALA A 181 1.91 -6.08 5.89
N SER A 182 2.97 -6.28 5.12
CA SER A 182 4.12 -7.10 5.50
C SER A 182 4.85 -6.54 6.71
N VAL A 183 5.16 -5.24 6.71
CA VAL A 183 5.87 -4.57 7.80
C VAL A 183 5.04 -4.54 9.09
N ALA A 184 3.74 -4.28 8.97
CA ALA A 184 2.85 -4.14 10.13
C ALA A 184 2.17 -5.45 10.55
N PHE A 185 2.50 -6.60 9.93
CA PHE A 185 1.88 -7.91 10.19
C PHE A 185 0.35 -7.94 9.99
N LEU A 186 -0.15 -7.21 9.00
CA LEU A 186 -1.57 -7.08 8.70
C LEU A 186 -1.98 -7.89 7.47
N SER A 187 -3.28 -8.09 7.29
CA SER A 187 -3.81 -8.49 5.99
C SER A 187 -3.74 -7.31 5.00
N LEU A 188 -3.76 -7.61 3.69
CA LEU A 188 -3.84 -6.56 2.66
C LEU A 188 -5.10 -5.71 2.81
N PHE A 189 -6.22 -6.35 3.18
CA PHE A 189 -7.48 -5.67 3.48
C PHE A 189 -7.29 -4.65 4.60
N ASP A 190 -6.67 -5.05 5.72
CA ASP A 190 -6.51 -4.14 6.86
C ASP A 190 -5.53 -3.00 6.57
N ALA A 191 -4.49 -3.28 5.78
CA ALA A 191 -3.55 -2.25 5.35
C ALA A 191 -4.22 -1.17 4.48
N TYR A 192 -5.22 -1.56 3.68
CA TYR A 192 -5.97 -0.65 2.82
C TYR A 192 -7.09 0.09 3.58
N TYR A 193 -7.95 -0.64 4.31
CA TYR A 193 -9.16 -0.06 4.90
C TYR A 193 -8.94 0.65 6.24
N PHE A 194 -7.92 0.27 7.01
CA PHE A 194 -7.69 0.87 8.33
C PHE A 194 -6.59 1.93 8.34
N ALA A 195 -6.76 2.88 9.26
CA ALA A 195 -5.87 4.02 9.45
C ALA A 195 -4.48 3.64 9.98
N GLY A 196 -3.58 4.63 10.03
CA GLY A 196 -2.21 4.49 10.53
C GLY A 196 -2.12 3.86 11.93
N ASP A 197 -3.01 4.24 12.83
CA ASP A 197 -2.97 3.78 14.23
C ASP A 197 -3.09 2.26 14.35
N MET A 198 -3.94 1.62 13.53
CA MET A 198 -4.06 0.17 13.56
C MET A 198 -2.78 -0.53 13.12
N LYS A 199 -2.08 0.04 12.12
CA LYS A 199 -0.79 -0.47 11.63
C LYS A 199 0.27 -0.39 12.72
N VAL A 200 0.34 0.75 13.43
CA VAL A 200 1.26 0.95 14.55
C VAL A 200 0.93 0.01 15.71
N CYS A 201 -0.35 -0.10 16.10
CA CYS A 201 -0.78 -0.99 17.17
C CYS A 201 -0.43 -2.45 16.89
N ASN A 202 -0.68 -2.94 15.67
CA ASN A 202 -0.39 -4.33 15.33
C ASN A 202 1.12 -4.62 15.30
N LEU A 203 1.91 -3.71 14.72
CA LEU A 203 3.37 -3.78 14.73
C LEU A 203 3.95 -3.80 16.16
N LEU A 204 3.45 -2.91 17.02
CA LEU A 204 3.87 -2.84 18.42
C LEU A 204 3.47 -4.10 19.18
N SER A 205 2.25 -4.60 19.02
CA SER A 205 1.77 -5.82 19.66
C SER A 205 2.57 -7.05 19.25
N ALA A 206 2.88 -7.20 17.95
CA ALA A 206 3.74 -8.28 17.46
C ALA A 206 5.16 -8.20 18.06
N SER A 207 5.72 -7.00 18.14
CA SER A 207 7.05 -6.77 18.73
C SER A 207 7.06 -6.97 20.24
N ALA A 208 5.99 -6.59 20.93
CA ALA A 208 5.80 -6.79 22.37
C ALA A 208 5.70 -8.29 22.70
N TRP A 209 4.95 -9.05 21.89
CA TRP A 209 4.82 -10.50 22.03
C TRP A 209 6.17 -11.20 21.97
N GLN A 210 7.03 -10.84 21.00
CA GLN A 210 8.39 -11.38 20.89
C GLN A 210 9.25 -11.10 22.13
N ARG A 211 8.95 -10.03 22.86
CA ARG A 211 9.62 -9.61 24.09
C ARG A 211 8.93 -10.08 25.37
N ARG A 212 7.87 -10.90 25.25
CA ARG A 212 7.05 -11.36 26.39
C ARG A 212 6.43 -10.21 27.19
N ILE A 213 6.12 -9.10 26.51
CA ILE A 213 5.40 -7.95 27.07
C ILE A 213 3.92 -8.12 26.75
N LEU A 214 3.06 -8.02 27.78
CA LEU A 214 1.61 -8.06 27.61
C LEU A 214 1.10 -6.64 27.28
N THR A 215 0.33 -6.53 26.21
CA THR A 215 -0.33 -5.27 25.80
C THR A 215 -1.81 -5.29 26.20
N SER A 216 -2.30 -4.17 26.73
CA SER A 216 -3.73 -3.97 26.99
C SER A 216 -4.40 -3.25 25.83
N MET A 217 -5.55 -3.76 25.38
CA MET A 217 -6.43 -3.09 24.40
C MET A 217 -7.57 -2.32 25.09
N ILE A 218 -7.55 -2.23 26.41
CA ILE A 218 -8.56 -1.52 27.19
C ILE A 218 -8.34 -0.03 26.98
N SER A 219 -9.37 0.68 26.50
CA SER A 219 -9.33 2.13 26.41
C SER A 219 -9.19 2.74 27.80
N SER A 220 -8.29 3.71 27.96
CA SER A 220 -8.22 4.47 29.20
C SER A 220 -9.52 5.25 29.37
N GLN A 221 -10.25 5.01 30.47
CA GLN A 221 -11.46 5.79 30.78
C GLN A 221 -11.13 7.24 31.16
N GLN A 222 -9.87 7.53 31.48
CA GLN A 222 -9.37 8.88 31.68
C GLN A 222 -9.12 9.53 30.32
N THR A 223 -9.99 10.46 29.96
CA THR A 223 -9.74 11.37 28.85
C THR A 223 -8.99 12.58 29.40
N GLU A 224 -7.70 12.67 29.12
CA GLU A 224 -6.96 13.89 29.39
C GLU A 224 -7.50 15.01 28.49
N THR A 225 -7.88 16.11 29.10
CA THR A 225 -8.38 17.30 28.40
C THR A 225 -7.30 18.37 28.42
N GLY A 226 -6.89 18.83 27.25
CA GLY A 226 -5.82 19.81 27.10
C GLY A 226 -4.92 19.48 25.91
N LYS A 227 -4.07 20.43 25.52
CA LYS A 227 -3.04 20.21 24.50
C LYS A 227 -1.69 20.13 25.19
N TYR A 228 -0.90 19.13 24.82
CA TYR A 228 0.49 19.06 25.23
C TYR A 228 1.29 20.19 24.57
N PRO A 229 2.34 20.71 25.22
CA PRO A 229 3.29 21.60 24.55
C PRO A 229 3.86 20.92 23.29
N GLU A 230 3.71 21.59 22.14
CA GLU A 230 4.17 21.07 20.85
C GLU A 230 5.55 21.63 20.48
N ALA A 231 5.83 21.79 19.19
CA ALA A 231 7.08 22.34 18.70
C ALA A 231 7.25 23.82 19.11
N TYR A 232 8.48 24.17 19.49
CA TYR A 232 8.86 25.56 19.66
C TYR A 232 9.13 26.19 18.29
N ILE A 233 8.42 27.28 17.98
CA ILE A 233 8.62 28.03 16.74
C ILE A 233 9.40 29.30 17.06
N TYR A 234 10.60 29.41 16.50
CA TYR A 234 11.38 30.63 16.62
C TYR A 234 10.67 31.79 15.88
N PRO A 235 10.46 32.96 16.51
CA PRO A 235 9.79 34.07 15.86
C PRO A 235 10.54 34.51 14.58
N PRO A 236 9.90 34.48 13.40
CA PRO A 236 10.58 34.84 12.17
C PRO A 236 10.81 36.34 12.09
N VAL A 237 12.00 36.74 11.65
CA VAL A 237 12.26 38.13 11.24
C VAL A 237 11.62 38.32 9.87
N LYS A 238 10.52 39.09 9.82
CA LYS A 238 9.78 39.35 8.58
C LYS A 238 10.53 40.36 7.73
N GLY A 239 10.71 40.03 6.45
CA GLY A 239 11.34 40.93 5.49
C GLY A 239 11.87 40.16 4.28
N LEU A 240 12.24 40.89 3.24
CA LEU A 240 12.94 40.33 2.09
C LEU A 240 14.45 40.38 2.34
N GLU A 241 15.07 39.21 2.47
CA GLU A 241 16.52 39.09 2.65
C GLU A 241 17.22 38.96 1.30
N ASN A 242 17.76 40.08 0.80
CA ASN A 242 18.49 40.13 -0.48
C ASN A 242 20.00 40.32 -0.29
N ARG A 243 20.49 40.42 0.96
CA ARG A 243 21.88 40.79 1.23
C ARG A 243 22.76 39.59 1.50
N ARG A 244 22.19 38.49 1.98
CA ARG A 244 22.92 37.28 2.38
C ARG A 244 22.21 36.02 1.89
N LEU A 245 23.01 35.00 1.60
CA LEU A 245 22.50 33.66 1.35
C LEU A 245 21.89 33.10 2.64
N VAL A 246 20.71 32.50 2.52
CA VAL A 246 20.02 31.84 3.63
C VAL A 246 20.18 30.33 3.47
N THR A 247 20.79 29.68 4.46
CA THR A 247 20.95 28.23 4.50
C THR A 247 19.92 27.62 5.45
N GLY A 248 19.15 26.64 4.97
CA GLY A 248 18.25 25.84 5.80
C GLY A 248 18.96 24.62 6.38
N LEU A 249 19.09 24.56 7.71
CA LEU A 249 19.51 23.35 8.42
C LEU A 249 18.26 22.66 8.97
N ASP A 250 18.16 21.34 8.78
CA ASP A 250 17.03 20.54 9.25
C ASP A 250 17.51 19.25 9.91
N PHE A 251 16.77 18.78 10.91
CA PHE A 251 17.02 17.50 11.57
C PHE A 251 16.31 16.38 10.81
N THR A 252 17.07 15.39 10.37
CA THR A 252 16.48 14.19 9.77
C THR A 252 15.65 13.43 10.81
N SER A 253 14.33 13.30 10.59
CA SER A 253 13.43 12.50 11.45
C SER A 253 13.51 12.83 12.95
N LEU A 254 13.52 14.12 13.31
CA LEU A 254 13.75 14.63 14.67
C LEU A 254 13.07 13.80 15.78
N TYR A 255 11.73 13.67 15.75
CA TYR A 255 10.97 12.98 16.79
C TYR A 255 11.37 11.51 16.97
N LEU A 256 11.57 10.78 15.85
CA LEU A 256 11.95 9.38 15.91
C LEU A 256 13.33 9.21 16.54
N ASN A 257 14.27 10.10 16.19
CA ASN A 257 15.61 10.10 16.77
C ASN A 257 15.58 10.47 18.26
N LEU A 258 14.74 11.41 18.68
CA LEU A 258 14.57 11.72 20.11
C LEU A 258 14.03 10.51 20.89
N ILE A 259 13.05 9.80 20.35
CA ILE A 259 12.52 8.57 20.96
C ILE A 259 13.63 7.53 21.13
N ILE A 260 14.43 7.32 20.08
CA ILE A 260 15.53 6.37 20.12
C ILE A 260 16.59 6.80 21.14
N THR A 261 17.13 8.02 21.00
CA THR A 261 18.25 8.54 21.81
C THR A 261 17.92 8.56 23.30
N TYR A 262 16.72 9.01 23.67
CA TYR A 262 16.31 9.12 25.07
C TYR A 262 15.53 7.89 25.55
N ASN A 263 15.47 6.82 24.76
CA ASN A 263 14.76 5.58 25.07
C ASN A 263 13.28 5.77 25.47
N LEU A 264 12.58 6.70 24.80
CA LEU A 264 11.20 7.09 25.16
C LEU A 264 10.21 5.98 24.78
N SER A 265 10.08 5.00 25.67
CA SER A 265 9.23 3.83 25.49
C SER A 265 8.47 3.52 26.77
N PRO A 266 7.20 3.11 26.72
CA PRO A 266 6.39 2.87 27.92
C PRO A 266 7.03 1.91 28.93
N ASP A 267 7.76 0.90 28.45
CA ASP A 267 8.48 -0.09 29.27
C ASP A 267 9.78 0.44 29.90
N LYS A 268 10.16 1.69 29.60
CA LYS A 268 11.39 2.35 30.08
C LYS A 268 11.12 3.67 30.80
N ILE A 269 9.85 4.09 30.86
CA ILE A 269 9.43 5.28 31.59
C ILE A 269 9.11 4.93 33.05
N ILE A 270 9.69 5.69 33.97
CA ILE A 270 9.44 5.64 35.40
C ILE A 270 8.70 6.92 35.79
N LEU A 271 7.55 6.76 36.47
CA LEU A 271 6.74 7.90 36.94
C LEU A 271 6.95 8.22 38.43
N SER A 272 7.45 7.25 39.22
CA SER A 272 7.70 7.42 40.65
C SER A 272 9.14 7.85 40.92
N GLN A 273 9.31 8.92 41.70
CA GLN A 273 10.61 9.38 42.17
C GLN A 273 11.34 8.32 43.00
N GLU A 274 10.63 7.57 43.85
CA GLU A 274 11.22 6.52 44.70
C GLU A 274 11.81 5.41 43.84
N HIS A 275 11.07 5.00 42.79
CA HIS A 275 11.54 3.99 41.85
C HIS A 275 12.73 4.50 41.02
N ALA A 276 12.73 5.78 40.63
CA ALA A 276 13.86 6.39 39.93
C ALA A 276 15.15 6.35 40.79
N VAL A 277 15.07 6.70 42.08
CA VAL A 277 16.21 6.62 43.01
C VAL A 277 16.72 5.19 43.16
N SER A 278 15.81 4.22 43.28
CA SER A 278 16.19 2.79 43.34
C SER A 278 16.91 2.33 42.07
N VAL A 279 16.48 2.79 40.89
CA VAL A 279 17.11 2.42 39.62
C VAL A 279 18.47 3.11 39.46
N GLU A 280 18.63 4.36 39.89
CA GLU A 280 19.94 5.04 39.88
C GLU A 280 20.95 4.35 40.81
N GLN A 281 20.51 3.82 41.95
CA GLN A 281 21.35 3.02 42.85
C GLN A 281 21.81 1.69 42.23
N SER A 282 21.15 1.22 41.16
CA SER A 282 21.52 0.02 40.41
C SER A 282 22.48 0.29 39.23
N ASP A 283 23.23 1.40 39.28
CA ASP A 283 24.17 1.87 38.24
C ASP A 283 23.53 2.12 36.85
N LYS A 284 22.20 2.28 36.79
CA LYS A 284 21.50 2.67 35.56
C LYS A 284 21.38 4.19 35.47
N LYS A 285 21.74 4.73 34.31
CA LYS A 285 21.60 6.17 34.03
C LYS A 285 20.17 6.50 33.65
N LEU A 286 19.63 7.58 34.23
CA LEU A 286 18.29 8.08 33.93
C LEU A 286 18.35 9.43 33.21
N HIS A 287 17.35 9.68 32.38
CA HIS A 287 17.04 11.01 31.83
C HIS A 287 15.77 11.54 32.48
N LYS A 288 15.90 12.62 33.25
CA LYS A 288 14.73 13.30 33.82
C LYS A 288 13.99 14.06 32.71
N ILE A 289 12.68 13.91 32.70
CA ILE A 289 11.73 14.60 31.82
C ILE A 289 10.83 15.45 32.71
N GLU A 290 10.74 16.74 32.40
CA GLU A 290 9.95 17.69 33.18
C GLU A 290 9.33 18.74 32.26
N PHE A 291 8.01 18.90 32.35
CA PHE A 291 7.27 19.90 31.58
C PHE A 291 5.95 20.26 32.29
N LEU A 292 5.34 21.37 31.89
CA LEU A 292 4.04 21.78 32.40
C LEU A 292 2.92 21.24 31.49
N PHE A 293 1.93 20.57 32.08
CA PHE A 293 0.69 20.19 31.42
C PHE A 293 -0.49 20.75 32.21
N ASN A 294 -1.32 21.61 31.60
CA ASN A 294 -2.39 22.33 32.29
C ASN A 294 -1.91 23.05 33.57
N ASN A 295 -0.73 23.70 33.50
CA ASN A 295 -0.03 24.32 34.63
C ASN A 295 0.39 23.37 35.76
N ASN A 296 0.23 22.06 35.58
CA ASN A 296 0.69 21.05 36.52
C ASN A 296 2.05 20.51 36.06
N PRO A 297 3.10 20.56 36.90
CA PRO A 297 4.40 20.00 36.56
C PRO A 297 4.33 18.48 36.46
N GLN A 298 4.57 17.96 35.27
CA GLN A 298 4.73 16.55 34.99
C GLN A 298 6.20 16.18 35.12
N ARG A 299 6.47 15.04 35.76
CA ARG A 299 7.81 14.51 35.97
C ARG A 299 7.84 13.03 35.65
N ALA A 300 8.87 12.62 34.91
CA ALA A 300 9.14 11.24 34.59
C ALA A 300 10.65 11.04 34.41
N TRP A 301 11.08 9.78 34.38
CA TRP A 301 12.45 9.41 34.07
C TRP A 301 12.47 8.34 33.01
N SER A 302 13.34 8.46 32.02
CA SER A 302 13.60 7.41 31.04
C SER A 302 14.91 6.71 31.35
N VAL A 303 14.92 5.38 31.34
CA VAL A 303 16.14 4.57 31.53
C VAL A 303 16.99 4.60 30.26
N GLN A 304 18.25 5.02 30.37
CA GLN A 304 19.17 5.04 29.22
C GLN A 304 19.50 3.63 28.74
N HIS A 305 19.51 3.45 27.41
CA HIS A 305 19.87 2.18 26.82
C HIS A 305 21.39 2.01 26.60
N ASN A 306 22.20 3.09 26.66
CA ASN A 306 23.67 3.06 26.47
C ASN A 306 24.15 2.29 25.21
N ASN A 307 23.37 2.34 24.13
CA ASN A 307 23.54 1.52 22.92
C ASN A 307 23.55 -0.02 23.11
N ILE A 308 23.13 -0.51 24.29
CA ILE A 308 22.97 -1.94 24.58
C ILE A 308 21.58 -2.38 24.08
N SER A 309 21.54 -3.38 23.21
CA SER A 309 20.31 -3.82 22.55
C SER A 309 19.22 -4.29 23.51
N GLU A 310 19.59 -4.96 24.59
CA GLU A 310 18.66 -5.51 25.60
C GLU A 310 18.04 -4.42 26.49
N GLU A 311 18.71 -3.28 26.61
CA GLU A 311 18.25 -2.14 27.40
C GLU A 311 17.34 -1.20 26.58
N LYS A 312 17.29 -1.37 25.25
CA LYS A 312 16.40 -0.59 24.37
C LYS A 312 14.94 -0.95 24.61
N GLY A 313 14.14 0.08 24.85
CA GLY A 313 12.69 -0.04 24.97
C GLY A 313 12.04 -0.60 23.72
N LEU A 314 10.79 -1.02 23.87
CA LEU A 314 9.96 -1.53 22.77
C LEU A 314 9.92 -0.55 21.58
N TYR A 315 9.59 0.71 21.83
CA TYR A 315 9.43 1.72 20.78
C TYR A 315 10.75 1.99 20.06
N THR A 316 11.82 2.20 20.83
CA THR A 316 13.19 2.39 20.30
C THR A 316 13.56 1.29 19.31
N SER A 317 13.30 0.05 19.69
CA SER A 317 13.71 -1.10 18.88
C SER A 317 12.89 -1.25 17.61
N VAL A 318 11.58 -0.98 17.67
CA VAL A 318 10.71 -0.96 16.50
C VAL A 318 11.11 0.16 15.54
N LEU A 319 11.44 1.35 16.06
CA LEU A 319 11.87 2.49 15.23
C LEU A 319 13.21 2.24 14.56
N GLU A 320 14.16 1.60 15.24
CA GLU A 320 15.43 1.18 14.62
C GLU A 320 15.21 0.18 13.50
N TYR A 321 14.32 -0.81 13.71
CA TYR A 321 13.93 -1.74 12.66
C TYR A 321 13.35 -1.03 11.43
N LEU A 322 12.39 -0.12 11.63
CA LEU A 322 11.78 0.65 10.55
C LEU A 322 12.80 1.58 9.84
N SER A 323 13.68 2.22 10.60
CA SER A 323 14.75 3.06 10.06
C SER A 323 15.72 2.23 9.20
N GLY A 324 16.10 1.04 9.67
CA GLY A 324 16.90 0.08 8.93
C GLY A 324 16.26 -0.32 7.60
N LYS A 325 14.98 -0.70 7.62
CA LYS A 325 14.20 -1.03 6.41
C LYS A 325 14.14 0.14 5.41
N ARG A 326 13.91 1.36 5.91
CA ARG A 326 13.91 2.57 5.07
C ARG A 326 15.27 2.80 4.41
N ASN A 327 16.36 2.64 5.16
CA ASN A 327 17.72 2.85 4.65
C ASN A 327 18.11 1.80 3.62
N GLU A 328 17.73 0.53 3.85
CA GLU A 328 17.89 -0.55 2.88
C GLU A 328 17.18 -0.22 1.56
N MET A 329 15.93 0.23 1.64
CA MET A 329 15.15 0.61 0.46
C MET A 329 15.76 1.83 -0.26
N LYS A 330 16.19 2.86 0.46
CA LYS A 330 16.89 4.01 -0.12
C LYS A 330 18.16 3.60 -0.87
N LYS A 331 18.93 2.67 -0.31
CA LYS A 331 20.15 2.14 -0.95
C LYS A 331 19.83 1.42 -2.26
N ARG A 332 18.73 0.66 -2.31
CA ARG A 332 18.26 -0.01 -3.53
C ARG A 332 17.72 0.98 -4.58
N LEU A 333 17.09 2.07 -4.14
CA LEU A 333 16.53 3.10 -5.03
C LEU A 333 17.59 4.06 -5.59
N ALA A 334 18.69 4.30 -4.88
CA ALA A 334 19.76 5.20 -5.32
C ALA A 334 20.23 4.96 -6.78
N PRO A 335 20.61 3.73 -7.20
CA PRO A 335 21.03 3.48 -8.58
C PRO A 335 19.88 3.57 -9.59
N LEU A 336 18.63 3.36 -9.16
CA LEU A 336 17.47 3.48 -10.04
C LEU A 336 17.11 4.93 -10.32
N LYS A 337 17.41 5.84 -9.39
CA LYS A 337 17.18 7.26 -9.56
C LYS A 337 18.04 7.82 -10.70
N GLU A 338 19.33 7.49 -10.71
CA GLU A 338 20.28 7.89 -11.76
C GLU A 338 19.83 7.35 -13.13
N LYS A 339 19.54 6.04 -13.21
CA LYS A 339 19.00 5.43 -14.44
C LYS A 339 17.70 6.08 -14.94
N LYS A 340 16.83 6.50 -14.02
CA LYS A 340 15.60 7.20 -14.39
C LYS A 340 15.89 8.57 -14.98
N GLU A 341 16.81 9.33 -14.37
CA GLU A 341 17.23 10.65 -14.88
C GLU A 341 17.80 10.51 -16.31
N ASP A 342 18.63 9.48 -16.57
CA ASP A 342 19.14 9.18 -17.91
C ASP A 342 18.01 8.83 -18.90
N MET A 343 17.06 7.99 -18.50
CA MET A 343 15.91 7.64 -19.35
C MET A 343 15.03 8.84 -19.64
N ASP A 344 14.79 9.72 -18.67
CA ASP A 344 14.00 10.93 -18.84
C ASP A 344 14.69 11.91 -19.83
N LEU A 345 16.03 11.97 -19.84
CA LEU A 345 16.81 12.70 -20.86
C LEU A 345 16.64 12.11 -22.27
N VAL A 346 16.68 10.77 -22.39
CA VAL A 346 16.43 10.07 -23.67
C VAL A 346 15.01 10.33 -24.17
N ILE A 347 14.01 10.24 -23.30
CA ILE A 347 12.61 10.51 -23.67
C ILE A 347 12.42 11.97 -24.12
N SER A 348 13.06 12.93 -23.43
CA SER A 348 13.02 14.35 -23.79
C SER A 348 13.64 14.64 -25.16
N SER A 349 14.71 13.93 -25.53
CA SER A 349 15.35 14.05 -26.85
C SER A 349 14.52 13.38 -27.96
N MET A 350 13.85 12.26 -27.68
CA MET A 350 12.91 11.64 -28.63
C MET A 350 11.71 12.54 -28.98
N GLY A 351 11.25 13.38 -28.04
CA GLY A 351 10.22 14.40 -28.28
C GLY A 351 10.61 15.45 -29.34
N LYS A 352 11.90 15.50 -29.72
CA LYS A 352 12.45 16.35 -30.80
C LYS A 352 12.62 15.60 -32.13
N SER A 353 11.86 14.52 -32.37
CA SER A 353 11.87 13.69 -33.60
C SER A 353 13.09 12.78 -33.81
N LEU A 354 13.86 12.51 -32.76
CA LEU A 354 14.96 11.52 -32.79
C LEU A 354 14.43 10.11 -32.54
N SER A 355 14.98 9.12 -33.25
CA SER A 355 14.79 7.71 -32.89
C SER A 355 15.48 7.39 -31.56
N LEU A 356 15.07 6.30 -30.90
CA LEU A 356 15.65 5.87 -29.62
C LEU A 356 17.18 5.70 -29.70
N SER A 357 17.67 5.17 -30.82
CA SER A 357 19.12 4.96 -31.04
C SER A 357 19.87 6.29 -31.13
N GLU A 358 19.35 7.25 -31.90
CA GLU A 358 19.97 8.57 -32.10
C GLU A 358 19.94 9.41 -30.80
N ALA A 359 18.86 9.31 -30.03
CA ALA A 359 18.74 9.95 -28.72
C ALA A 359 19.79 9.44 -27.72
N ILE A 360 20.03 8.13 -27.69
CA ILE A 360 21.06 7.51 -26.84
C ILE A 360 22.46 7.95 -27.26
N GLU A 361 22.79 7.90 -28.57
CA GLU A 361 24.09 8.35 -29.06
C GLU A 361 24.38 9.82 -28.76
N GLN A 362 23.38 10.69 -28.92
CA GLN A 362 23.54 12.13 -28.64
C GLN A 362 23.82 12.43 -27.16
N ILE A 363 23.19 11.69 -26.24
CA ILE A 363 23.43 11.87 -24.80
C ILE A 363 24.83 11.38 -24.44
N LEU A 364 25.25 10.22 -24.95
CA LEU A 364 26.58 9.69 -24.71
C LEU A 364 27.69 10.61 -25.26
N ALA A 365 27.46 11.26 -26.40
CA ALA A 365 28.40 12.22 -26.99
C ALA A 365 28.56 13.53 -26.19
N ASN A 366 27.64 13.87 -25.27
CA ASN A 366 27.71 15.07 -24.42
C ASN A 366 28.32 14.80 -23.04
N VAL A 367 28.72 13.55 -22.75
CA VAL A 367 29.28 13.12 -21.46
C VAL A 367 30.83 13.04 -21.49
N GLU A 368 31.44 13.22 -22.66
CA GLU A 368 32.89 13.54 -22.82
C GLU A 368 33.15 15.05 -22.67
#